data_AF-A0A519STY6-F1
#
_entry.id   AF-A0A519STY6-F1
#
_cell.length_a   1.000
_cell.length_b   1.000
_cell.length_c   1.000
_cell.angle_alpha   90.00
_cell.angle_beta   90.00
_cell.angle_gamma   90.00
#
_symmetry.space_group_name_H-M   'P 1'
#
loop_
_entity.id
_entity.type
_entity.pdbx_description
1 polymer ?
#
loop_
_entity_poly.entity_id
_entity_poly.type
_entity_poly.pdbx_seq_one_letter_code
_entity_poly.pdbx_strand_id
1 'polypeptide(L)'
;MTPAEEKKVLDGLYGTIFNTITYSPSSDKPAPFDPSRTLIQLSKMEAINPVDFANQLAPNNPNGNFNTAYNFFALTDAAPSLTPTYAPTTRQVSGSYRSIVNNANTAAKVDPKQKATYDANYN
;
A
#
# COMPACT_ATOMS: atom_id res chain seq x y z
N MET A 1 -2.44 -19.53 29.74
CA MET A 1 -1.37 -18.70 29.16
C MET A 1 -1.35 -17.40 29.94
N THR A 2 -0.19 -17.01 30.46
CA THR A 2 -0.05 -15.72 31.15
C THR A 2 0.07 -14.57 30.13
N PRO A 3 -0.27 -13.33 30.49
CA PRO A 3 -0.06 -12.17 29.61
C PRO A 3 1.39 -12.02 29.13
N ALA A 4 2.37 -12.47 29.92
CA ALA A 4 3.78 -12.44 29.55
C ALA A 4 4.14 -13.47 28.48
N GLU A 5 3.58 -14.68 28.56
CA GLU A 5 3.74 -15.72 27.55
C GLU A 5 3.05 -15.34 26.24
N GLU A 6 1.86 -14.73 26.33
CA GLU A 6 1.13 -14.21 25.17
C GLU A 6 1.94 -13.17 24.40
N LYS A 7 2.50 -12.19 25.13
CA LYS A 7 3.36 -11.16 24.54
C LYS A 7 4.56 -11.77 23.81
N LYS A 8 5.22 -12.77 24.40
CA LYS A 8 6.38 -13.43 23.79
C LYS A 8 6.03 -14.17 22.49
N VAL A 9 4.86 -14.81 22.45
CA VAL A 9 4.36 -15.47 21.23
C VAL A 9 4.05 -14.44 20.14
N LEU A 10 3.37 -13.34 20.49
CA LEU A 10 3.06 -12.26 19.56
C LEU A 10 4.34 -11.62 19.01
N ASP A 11 5.28 -11.24 19.88
CA ASP A 11 6.56 -10.64 19.48
C ASP A 11 7.34 -11.57 18.53
N GLY A 12 7.35 -12.88 18.79
CA GLY A 12 7.95 -13.87 17.91
C GLY A 12 7.27 -13.98 16.54
N LEU A 13 5.94 -13.90 16.50
CA LEU A 13 5.17 -13.94 15.26
C LEU A 13 5.40 -12.69 14.40
N TYR A 14 5.30 -11.50 15.01
CA TYR A 14 5.59 -10.23 14.34
C TYR A 14 7.03 -10.17 13.85
N GLY A 15 8.00 -10.58 14.68
CA GLY A 15 9.41 -10.61 14.31
C GLY A 15 9.69 -11.58 13.16
N THR A 16 9.06 -12.75 13.15
CA THR A 16 9.21 -13.73 12.07
C THR A 16 8.66 -13.19 10.76
N ILE A 17 7.44 -12.64 10.75
CA ILE A 17 6.82 -12.07 9.55
C ILE A 17 7.67 -10.93 8.99
N PHE A 18 8.10 -10.01 9.85
CA PHE A 18 8.96 -8.89 9.45
C PHE A 18 10.25 -9.39 8.82
N ASN A 19 10.96 -10.30 9.50
CA ASN A 19 12.19 -10.88 9.00
C ASN A 19 11.99 -11.60 7.66
N THR A 20 10.92 -12.37 7.48
CA THR A 20 10.64 -13.04 6.19
C THR A 20 10.51 -12.05 5.03
N ILE A 21 9.96 -10.86 5.28
CA ILE A 21 9.73 -9.85 4.25
C ILE A 21 10.99 -9.00 3.99
N THR A 22 11.78 -8.71 5.03
CA THR A 22 12.98 -7.87 4.93
C THR A 22 14.27 -8.65 4.71
N TYR A 23 14.23 -9.98 4.76
CA TYR A 23 15.41 -10.84 4.58
C TYR A 23 15.75 -11.05 3.10
N SER A 24 17.04 -10.97 2.78
CA SER A 24 17.58 -11.40 1.48
C SER A 24 18.55 -12.57 1.69
N PRO A 25 18.35 -13.72 1.02
CA PRO A 25 19.19 -14.91 1.19
C PRO A 25 20.59 -14.78 0.59
N SER A 26 20.92 -13.69 -0.11
CA SER A 26 22.27 -13.47 -0.66
C SER A 26 22.62 -11.98 -0.62
N SER A 27 23.85 -11.66 -0.22
CA SER A 27 24.42 -10.30 -0.18
C SER A 27 24.36 -9.56 -1.52
N ASP A 28 24.16 -10.28 -2.61
CA ASP A 28 24.31 -9.80 -3.97
C ASP A 28 22.99 -9.26 -4.56
N LYS A 29 21.86 -9.49 -3.86
CA LYS A 29 20.55 -8.94 -4.22
C LYS A 29 20.00 -8.12 -3.06
N PRO A 30 19.61 -6.85 -3.28
CA PRO A 30 18.99 -6.05 -2.24
C PRO A 30 17.72 -6.75 -1.76
N ALA A 31 17.48 -6.72 -0.45
CA ALA A 31 16.21 -7.18 0.09
C ALA A 31 15.05 -6.43 -0.61
N PRO A 32 13.92 -7.10 -0.87
CA PRO A 32 12.79 -6.46 -1.53
C PRO A 32 12.23 -5.28 -0.69
N PHE A 33 12.48 -5.29 0.62
CA PHE A 33 12.06 -4.25 1.55
C PHE A 33 13.22 -3.84 2.46
N ASP A 34 13.44 -2.53 2.58
CA ASP A 34 14.43 -1.95 3.50
C ASP A 34 13.84 -1.94 4.92
N PRO A 35 14.45 -2.62 5.91
CA PRO A 35 13.93 -2.68 7.27
C PRO A 35 13.82 -1.31 7.94
N SER A 36 14.62 -0.32 7.54
CA SER A 36 14.55 1.05 8.08
C SER A 36 13.39 1.88 7.52
N ARG A 37 12.77 1.42 6.43
CA ARG A 37 11.69 2.11 5.70
C ARG A 37 10.40 1.30 5.62
N THR A 38 10.35 0.14 6.29
CA THR A 38 9.24 -0.80 6.21
C THR A 38 8.45 -0.78 7.51
N LEU A 39 7.15 -0.54 7.39
CA LEU A 39 6.19 -0.67 8.48
C LEU A 39 5.21 -1.80 8.14
N ILE A 40 5.06 -2.76 9.05
CA ILE A 40 4.04 -3.79 8.95
C ILE A 40 3.03 -3.56 10.07
N GLN A 41 1.75 -3.48 9.69
CA GLN A 41 0.63 -3.38 10.61
C GLN A 41 -0.33 -4.54 10.32
N LEU A 42 -0.86 -5.15 11.38
CA LEU A 42 -1.95 -6.12 11.26
C LEU A 42 -3.25 -5.44 11.66
N SER A 43 -4.28 -5.57 10.82
CA SER A 43 -5.63 -5.13 11.20
C SER A 43 -6.12 -5.95 12.40
N LYS A 44 -6.90 -5.31 13.27
CA LYS A 44 -7.43 -5.95 14.47
C LYS A 44 -8.89 -6.25 14.25
N MET A 45 -9.27 -7.51 14.49
CA MET A 45 -10.68 -7.94 14.62
C MET A 45 -11.56 -7.71 13.38
N GLU A 46 -10.98 -7.72 12.18
CA GLU A 46 -11.78 -7.72 10.96
C GLU A 46 -12.33 -9.13 10.70
N ALA A 47 -13.65 -9.26 10.78
CA ALA A 47 -14.34 -10.49 10.38
C ALA A 47 -14.44 -10.51 8.85
N ILE A 48 -13.74 -11.44 8.23
CA ILE A 48 -13.78 -11.66 6.78
C ILE A 48 -14.63 -12.91 6.53
N ASN A 49 -15.67 -12.78 5.70
CA ASN A 49 -16.42 -13.93 5.20
C ASN A 49 -15.83 -14.35 3.84
N PRO A 50 -15.23 -15.55 3.71
CA PRO A 50 -14.62 -15.99 2.46
C PRO A 50 -15.57 -16.00 1.26
N VAL A 51 -16.88 -16.19 1.50
CA VAL A 51 -17.89 -16.20 0.44
C VAL A 51 -17.97 -14.87 -0.30
N ASP A 52 -17.68 -13.75 0.39
CA ASP A 52 -17.75 -12.40 -0.19
C ASP A 52 -16.64 -12.12 -1.21
N PHE A 53 -15.65 -13.01 -1.29
CA PHE A 53 -14.48 -12.93 -2.18
C PHE A 53 -14.42 -14.12 -3.16
N ALA A 54 -15.37 -15.06 -3.06
CA ALA A 54 -15.41 -16.24 -3.92
C ALA A 54 -15.76 -15.87 -5.37
N ASN A 55 -15.18 -16.62 -6.31
CA ASN A 55 -15.45 -16.46 -7.75
C ASN A 55 -15.27 -15.01 -8.26
N GLN A 56 -14.29 -14.27 -7.74
CA GLN A 56 -14.04 -12.91 -8.23
C GLN A 56 -13.69 -12.88 -9.71
N LEU A 57 -14.14 -11.83 -10.38
CA LEU A 57 -13.68 -11.51 -11.73
C LEU A 57 -12.18 -11.19 -11.72
N ALA A 58 -11.43 -11.88 -12.56
CA ALA A 58 -10.00 -11.66 -12.74
C ALA A 58 -9.60 -12.02 -14.18
N PRO A 59 -8.41 -11.61 -14.68
CA PRO A 59 -7.96 -11.97 -16.03
C PRO A 59 -7.95 -13.48 -16.29
N ASN A 60 -7.67 -14.28 -15.25
CA ASN A 60 -7.71 -15.74 -15.28
C ASN A 60 -9.09 -16.34 -14.95
N ASN A 61 -10.08 -15.51 -14.58
CA ASN A 61 -11.47 -15.88 -14.35
C ASN A 61 -12.43 -14.83 -14.96
N PRO A 62 -12.54 -14.77 -16.30
CA PRO A 62 -13.30 -13.73 -16.99
C PRO A 62 -14.82 -13.84 -16.80
N ASN A 63 -15.32 -14.99 -16.34
CA ASN A 63 -16.74 -15.20 -16.02
C ASN A 63 -17.05 -15.01 -14.52
N GLY A 64 -16.09 -14.48 -13.77
CA GLY A 64 -16.25 -14.21 -12.34
C GLY A 64 -17.22 -13.07 -12.04
N ASN A 65 -17.51 -12.89 -10.76
CA ASN A 65 -18.46 -11.90 -10.26
C ASN A 65 -17.75 -10.55 -9.99
N PHE A 66 -18.33 -9.48 -10.53
CA PHE A 66 -17.85 -8.11 -10.33
C PHE A 66 -18.00 -7.61 -8.89
N ASN A 67 -19.06 -8.00 -8.17
CA ASN A 67 -19.29 -7.59 -6.79
C ASN A 67 -18.22 -8.17 -5.86
N THR A 68 -17.87 -9.44 -6.04
CA THR A 68 -16.82 -10.07 -5.22
C THR A 68 -15.43 -9.53 -5.57
N ALA A 69 -15.18 -9.19 -6.85
CA ALA A 69 -13.98 -8.45 -7.24
C ALA A 69 -13.92 -7.04 -6.62
N TYR A 70 -15.05 -6.34 -6.55
CA TYR A 70 -15.13 -5.04 -5.87
C TYR A 70 -14.90 -5.16 -4.36
N ASN A 71 -15.44 -6.19 -3.70
CA ASN A 71 -15.19 -6.44 -2.28
C ASN A 71 -13.71 -6.66 -2.00
N PHE A 72 -13.04 -7.45 -2.84
CA PHE A 72 -11.59 -7.64 -2.76
C PHE A 72 -10.84 -6.31 -2.95
N PHE A 73 -11.20 -5.55 -3.98
CA PHE A 73 -10.65 -4.21 -4.20
C PHE A 73 -10.81 -3.33 -2.96
N ALA A 74 -12.03 -3.20 -2.43
CA ALA A 74 -12.34 -2.35 -1.28
C ALA A 74 -11.56 -2.77 -0.02
N LEU A 75 -11.36 -4.07 0.20
CA LEU A 75 -10.54 -4.59 1.30
C LEU A 75 -9.07 -4.15 1.17
N THR A 76 -8.52 -4.18 -0.04
CA THR A 76 -7.12 -3.81 -0.30
C THR A 76 -6.88 -2.32 -0.49
N ASP A 77 -7.93 -1.54 -0.73
CA ASP A 77 -7.83 -0.11 -1.02
C ASP A 77 -7.72 0.76 0.25
N ALA A 78 -7.90 0.16 1.44
CA ALA A 78 -7.77 0.86 2.71
C ALA A 78 -6.32 1.33 2.94
N ALA A 79 -6.14 2.63 3.20
CA ALA A 79 -4.85 3.20 3.58
C ALA A 79 -4.83 3.45 5.11
N PRO A 80 -4.17 2.61 5.92
CA PRO A 80 -4.12 2.82 7.37
C PRO A 80 -3.22 4.00 7.75
N SER A 81 -3.39 4.49 8.99
CA SER A 81 -2.53 5.53 9.54
C SER A 81 -1.12 4.99 9.84
N LEU A 82 -0.09 5.79 9.57
CA LEU A 82 1.32 5.46 9.86
C LEU A 82 1.65 5.60 11.36
N THR A 83 0.98 4.81 12.19
CA THR A 83 1.24 4.73 13.64
C THR A 83 1.61 3.30 14.04
N PRO A 84 2.17 3.05 15.22
CA PRO A 84 2.53 1.68 15.63
C PRO A 84 1.35 0.69 15.67
N THR A 85 0.12 1.20 15.80
CA THR A 85 -1.10 0.41 15.80
C THR A 85 -1.90 0.64 14.53
N TYR A 86 -2.48 -0.43 13.97
CA TYR A 86 -3.43 -0.28 12.88
C TYR A 86 -4.61 0.60 13.31
N ALA A 87 -4.90 1.62 12.52
CA ALA A 87 -6.09 2.44 12.64
C ALA A 87 -6.62 2.69 11.22
N PRO A 88 -7.87 2.31 10.92
CA PRO A 88 -8.45 2.57 9.62
C PRO A 88 -8.56 4.09 9.42
N THR A 89 -8.40 4.53 8.19
CA THR A 89 -8.63 5.92 7.82
C THR A 89 -9.68 6.01 6.72
N THR A 90 -10.18 7.21 6.47
CA THR A 90 -11.06 7.48 5.32
C THR A 90 -10.27 7.59 4.01
N ARG A 91 -8.93 7.47 4.04
CA ARG A 91 -8.09 7.53 2.85
C ARG A 91 -8.04 6.19 2.14
N GLN A 92 -8.02 6.27 0.83
CA GLN A 92 -7.87 5.15 -0.08
C GLN A 92 -6.52 5.21 -0.80
N VAL A 93 -5.92 4.05 -1.04
CA VAL A 93 -4.71 3.92 -1.85
C VAL A 93 -4.98 4.42 -3.27
N SER A 94 -6.11 4.04 -3.85
CA SER A 94 -6.59 4.45 -5.16
C SER A 94 -6.79 5.96 -5.26
N GLY A 95 -7.33 6.59 -4.21
CA GLY A 95 -7.50 8.04 -4.11
C GLY A 95 -6.16 8.77 -4.06
N SER A 96 -5.20 8.23 -3.32
CA SER A 96 -3.83 8.75 -3.24
C SER A 96 -3.12 8.65 -4.60
N TYR A 97 -3.20 7.48 -5.25
CA TYR A 97 -2.65 7.26 -6.58
C TYR A 97 -3.28 8.19 -7.62
N ARG A 98 -4.61 8.32 -7.62
CA ARG A 98 -5.33 9.27 -8.49
C ARG A 98 -4.84 10.69 -8.30
N SER A 99 -4.64 11.12 -7.05
CA SER A 99 -4.14 12.45 -6.74
C SER A 99 -2.73 12.66 -7.29
N ILE A 100 -1.85 11.67 -7.19
CA ILE A 100 -0.51 11.73 -7.77
C ILE A 100 -0.60 11.85 -9.29
N VAL A 101 -1.33 10.97 -9.96
CA VAL A 101 -1.43 10.96 -11.42
C VAL A 101 -2.05 12.27 -11.95
N ASN A 102 -3.13 12.74 -11.33
CA ASN A 102 -3.81 13.96 -11.77
C ASN A 102 -2.96 15.22 -11.59
N ASN A 103 -2.03 15.22 -10.63
CA ASN A 103 -1.16 16.37 -10.35
C ASN A 103 0.29 16.18 -10.88
N ALA A 104 0.62 15.02 -11.45
CA ALA A 104 1.94 14.76 -12.02
C ALA A 104 2.20 15.61 -13.28
N ASN A 105 1.15 15.96 -14.01
CA ASN A 105 1.22 16.88 -15.13
C ASN A 105 0.88 18.29 -14.66
N THR A 106 1.72 19.26 -15.02
CA THR A 106 1.39 20.67 -14.78
C THR A 106 0.29 21.11 -15.74
N ALA A 107 -0.78 21.69 -15.20
CA ALA A 107 -1.77 22.42 -15.98
C ALA A 107 -1.28 23.85 -16.32
N ALA A 108 -0.08 24.24 -15.87
CA ALA A 108 0.49 25.55 -16.14
C ALA A 108 0.70 25.70 -17.64
N LYS A 109 -0.01 26.67 -18.23
CA LYS A 109 0.31 27.17 -19.55
C LYS A 109 1.56 28.03 -19.44
N VAL A 110 2.49 27.83 -20.37
CA VAL A 110 3.70 28.64 -20.46
C VAL A 110 3.29 30.12 -20.58
N ASP A 111 3.71 30.95 -19.62
CA ASP A 111 3.55 32.39 -19.73
C ASP A 111 4.51 32.89 -20.82
N PRO A 112 4.01 33.54 -21.90
CA PRO A 112 4.85 34.08 -22.97
C PRO A 112 5.96 35.00 -22.46
N LYS A 113 5.72 35.78 -21.39
CA LYS A 113 6.72 36.67 -20.80
C LYS A 113 7.83 35.89 -20.12
N GLN A 114 7.48 34.87 -19.33
CA GLN A 114 8.47 34.01 -18.68
C GLN A 114 9.28 33.21 -19.71
N LYS A 115 8.63 32.76 -20.80
CA LYS A 115 9.33 32.10 -21.90
C LYS A 115 10.34 33.02 -22.58
N ALA A 116 9.95 34.25 -22.88
CA ALA A 116 10.84 35.23 -23.51
C ALA A 116 12.06 35.54 -22.61
N THR A 117 11.86 35.66 -21.29
CA THR A 117 12.96 35.83 -20.33
C THR A 117 13.87 34.61 -20.29
N TYR A 118 13.32 33.40 -20.27
CA TYR A 118 14.13 32.17 -20.28
C TYR A 118 14.94 32.02 -21.57
N ASP A 119 14.30 32.18 -22.72
CA ASP A 119 14.95 32.06 -24.03
C ASP A 119 16.08 33.09 -24.19
N ALA A 120 15.92 34.31 -23.66
CA ALA A 120 16.95 35.36 -23.75
C ALA A 120 18.19 35.11 -22.86
N ASN A 121 18.10 34.24 -21.85
CA ASN A 121 19.19 33.99 -20.90
C ASN A 121 19.85 32.62 -21.08
N TYR A 122 19.19 31.68 -21.77
CA TYR A 122 19.61 30.28 -21.82
C TYR A 122 19.56 29.62 -23.21
N ASN A 123 19.08 30.32 -24.25
CA ASN A 123 19.27 29.95 -25.66
C ASN A 123 20.21 30.94 -26.35
#